data_AF-A0A017HP40-F1
#
_entry.id   AF-A0A017HP40-F1
#
_cell.length_a   1.000
_cell.length_b   1.000
_cell.length_c   1.000
_cell.angle_alpha   90.00
_cell.angle_beta   90.00
_cell.angle_gamma   90.00
#
_symmetry.space_group_name_H-M   'P 1'
#
loop_
_entity.id
_entity.type
_entity.pdbx_description
1 polymer ?
#
loop_
_entity_poly.entity_id
_entity_poly.type
_entity_poly.pdbx_seq_one_letter_code
_entity_poly.pdbx_strand_id
1 'polypeptide(L)'
;MWGWASGVSTYGEVVNRSGLWAALLLIPTTAVTPLRLLFSQGRWLTWLIERRGDLGVAAFFYAGVHATAYAAGKGDLGLIIAEAKQSWLLAGWAALLIFLAFAATVDDAAVVLLRRCWRWLHHVGHASAALAFVHRALKRWHRVVYVGAALVVVHWALSAFDPLTLQVQTALQAYGYYSGPIDGIIGSQSKDALARFQHDHQLPVTGTITPEVLDAVGIVPN
;
A
#
# COMPACT_ATOMS: atom_id res chain seq x y z
N MET A 1 1.68 -10.02 25.55
CA MET A 1 0.84 -9.04 26.27
C MET A 1 1.65 -8.54 27.48
N TRP A 2 1.40 -7.34 28.01
CA TRP A 2 2.15 -6.65 29.11
C TRP A 2 3.24 -5.62 28.70
N GLY A 3 2.87 -4.62 27.90
CA GLY A 3 3.68 -3.38 27.71
C GLY A 3 2.93 -2.07 27.96
N TRP A 4 1.59 -2.12 28.02
CA TRP A 4 0.70 -0.95 27.97
C TRP A 4 0.64 -0.13 29.27
N ALA A 5 1.14 -0.65 30.39
CA ALA A 5 1.07 0.00 31.71
C ALA A 5 2.36 0.73 32.13
N SER A 6 3.43 0.67 31.33
CA SER A 6 4.76 1.16 31.74
C SER A 6 5.05 2.62 31.38
N GLY A 7 4.20 3.28 30.57
CA GLY A 7 4.49 4.62 30.06
C GLY A 7 5.69 4.71 29.10
N VAL A 8 6.29 3.57 28.73
CA VAL A 8 7.51 3.50 27.89
C VAL A 8 7.18 3.39 26.39
N SER A 9 5.96 2.97 26.02
CA SER A 9 5.59 2.95 24.59
C SER A 9 5.23 4.35 24.12
N THR A 10 6.14 4.99 23.39
CA THR A 10 5.85 6.24 22.67
C THR A 10 4.69 5.99 21.70
N TYR A 11 3.77 6.95 21.56
CA TYR A 11 2.67 6.94 20.58
C TYR A 11 3.09 6.40 19.20
N GLY A 12 4.30 6.77 18.75
CA GLY A 12 4.87 6.31 17.48
C GLY A 12 5.16 4.80 17.41
N GLU A 13 5.51 4.13 18.51
CA GLU A 13 5.82 2.68 18.50
C GLU A 13 4.55 1.85 18.30
N VAL A 14 3.44 2.25 18.92
CA VAL A 14 2.14 1.57 18.77
C VAL A 14 1.61 1.73 17.36
N VAL A 15 1.67 2.96 16.82
CA VAL A 15 1.26 3.25 15.43
C VAL A 15 2.13 2.47 14.44
N ASN A 16 3.45 2.49 14.58
CA ASN A 16 4.34 1.80 13.63
C ASN A 16 4.17 0.27 13.67
N ARG A 17 4.15 -0.34 14.87
CA ARG A 17 3.98 -1.79 14.99
C ARG A 17 2.64 -2.28 14.48
N SER A 18 1.54 -1.59 14.80
CA SER A 18 0.20 -1.97 14.34
C SER A 18 0.07 -1.88 12.82
N GLY A 19 0.68 -0.85 12.20
CA GLY A 19 0.72 -0.69 10.74
C GLY A 19 1.53 -1.78 10.06
N LEU A 20 2.69 -2.15 10.62
CA LEU A 20 3.52 -3.23 10.10
C LEU A 20 2.79 -4.58 10.13
N TRP A 21 2.11 -4.93 11.23
CA TRP A 21 1.35 -6.18 11.30
C TRP A 21 0.15 -6.21 10.35
N ALA A 22 -0.55 -5.08 10.17
CA ALA A 22 -1.61 -4.98 9.18
C ALA A 22 -1.08 -5.22 7.75
N ALA A 23 0.06 -4.61 7.40
CA ALA A 23 0.70 -4.80 6.10
C ALA A 23 1.21 -6.24 5.89
N LEU A 24 1.87 -6.82 6.91
CA LEU A 24 2.39 -8.19 6.85
C LEU A 24 1.31 -9.24 6.71
N LEU A 25 0.12 -9.02 7.28
CA LEU A 25 -1.03 -9.92 7.12
C LEU A 25 -1.74 -9.73 5.76
N LEU A 26 -1.63 -8.55 5.14
CA LEU A 26 -2.21 -8.24 3.83
C LEU A 26 -1.41 -8.80 2.64
N ILE A 27 -0.09 -8.86 2.77
CA ILE A 27 0.79 -9.42 1.73
C ILE A 27 0.37 -10.86 1.38
N PRO A 28 0.26 -11.81 2.33
CA PRO A 28 -0.13 -13.18 1.99
C PRO A 28 -1.56 -13.27 1.48
N THR A 29 -2.51 -12.46 1.96
CA THR A 29 -3.92 -12.51 1.48
C THR A 29 -4.06 -12.08 0.03
N THR A 30 -3.28 -11.09 -0.40
CA THR A 30 -3.25 -10.62 -1.80
C THR A 30 -2.37 -11.52 -2.68
N ALA A 31 -1.29 -12.07 -2.12
CA ALA A 31 -0.36 -12.95 -2.83
C ALA A 31 -0.89 -14.37 -3.10
N VAL A 32 -1.98 -14.81 -2.45
CA VAL A 32 -2.58 -16.15 -2.70
C VAL A 32 -2.90 -16.38 -4.18
N THR A 33 -3.38 -15.36 -4.88
CA THR A 33 -3.78 -15.46 -6.29
C THR A 33 -2.58 -15.58 -7.25
N PRO A 34 -1.54 -14.73 -7.19
CA PRO A 34 -0.34 -14.93 -8.00
C PRO A 34 0.45 -16.18 -7.62
N LEU A 35 0.51 -16.55 -6.33
CA LEU A 35 1.18 -17.79 -5.89
C LEU A 35 0.54 -19.06 -6.50
N ARG A 36 -0.78 -19.03 -6.73
CA ARG A 36 -1.50 -20.10 -7.45
C ARG A 36 -1.15 -20.21 -8.93
N LEU A 37 -0.70 -19.12 -9.55
CA LEU A 37 -0.33 -19.09 -10.96
C LEU A 37 1.12 -19.53 -11.18
N LEU A 38 1.99 -19.33 -10.18
CA LEU A 38 3.42 -19.63 -10.25
C LEU A 38 3.79 -21.02 -9.71
N PHE A 39 2.99 -21.60 -8.81
CA PHE A 39 3.31 -22.87 -8.14
C PHE A 39 2.15 -23.88 -8.27
N SER A 40 2.48 -25.16 -8.51
CA SER A 40 1.49 -26.25 -8.48
C SER A 40 1.05 -26.53 -7.03
N GLN A 41 -0.17 -27.05 -6.86
CA GLN A 41 -0.91 -27.06 -5.58
C GLN A 41 -0.26 -27.87 -4.45
N GLY A 42 0.70 -27.26 -3.73
CA GLY A 42 1.27 -27.83 -2.50
C GLY A 42 0.34 -27.69 -1.29
N ARG A 43 0.44 -28.62 -0.32
CA ARG A 43 -0.35 -28.62 0.93
C ARG A 43 -0.30 -27.29 1.69
N TRP A 44 0.83 -26.59 1.66
CA TRP A 44 1.01 -25.28 2.31
C TRP A 44 0.22 -24.17 1.62
N LEU A 45 0.09 -24.22 0.28
CA LEU A 45 -0.64 -23.23 -0.49
C LEU A 45 -2.15 -23.41 -0.26
N THR A 46 -2.63 -24.65 -0.24
CA THR A 46 -4.04 -24.97 0.12
C THR A 46 -4.38 -24.51 1.53
N TRP A 47 -3.50 -24.76 2.50
CA TRP A 47 -3.64 -24.26 3.88
C TRP A 47 -3.74 -22.72 3.94
N LEU A 48 -2.95 -22.01 3.13
CA LEU A 48 -2.98 -20.55 3.05
C LEU A 48 -4.27 -20.04 2.39
N ILE A 49 -4.73 -20.73 1.34
CA ILE A 49 -6.00 -20.41 0.64
C ILE A 49 -7.19 -20.59 1.58
N GLU A 50 -7.19 -21.63 2.41
CA GLU A 50 -8.24 -21.91 3.41
C GLU A 50 -8.27 -20.84 4.50
N ARG A 51 -7.10 -20.36 4.95
CA ARG A 51 -6.97 -19.36 6.02
C ARG A 51 -6.91 -17.90 5.55
N ARG A 52 -7.01 -17.64 4.25
CA ARG A 52 -6.94 -16.28 3.68
C ARG A 52 -8.01 -15.34 4.24
N GLY A 53 -9.19 -15.88 4.61
CA GLY A 53 -10.27 -15.12 5.22
C GLY A 53 -9.90 -14.64 6.62
N ASP A 54 -9.42 -15.56 7.46
CA ASP A 54 -9.00 -15.29 8.84
C ASP A 54 -7.83 -14.30 8.91
N LEU A 55 -6.88 -14.41 7.98
CA LEU A 55 -5.77 -13.46 7.84
C LEU A 55 -6.24 -12.05 7.43
N GLY A 56 -7.28 -11.97 6.60
CA GLY A 56 -7.91 -10.70 6.23
C GLY A 56 -8.61 -10.03 7.41
N VAL A 57 -9.31 -10.81 8.25
CA VAL A 57 -9.96 -10.33 9.48
C VAL A 57 -8.91 -9.87 10.51
N ALA A 58 -7.80 -10.60 10.65
CA ALA A 58 -6.71 -10.18 11.51
C ALA A 58 -6.07 -8.86 11.03
N ALA A 59 -5.83 -8.72 9.72
CA ALA A 59 -5.31 -7.48 9.13
C ALA A 59 -6.25 -6.29 9.38
N PHE A 60 -7.57 -6.50 9.25
CA PHE A 60 -8.59 -5.50 9.57
C PHE A 60 -8.49 -5.03 11.02
N PHE A 61 -8.39 -5.97 11.96
CA PHE A 61 -8.29 -5.64 13.38
C PHE A 61 -7.03 -4.81 13.69
N TYR A 62 -5.88 -5.20 13.14
CA TYR A 62 -4.63 -4.45 13.31
C TYR A 62 -4.67 -3.07 12.64
N ALA A 63 -5.30 -2.95 11.47
CA ALA A 63 -5.52 -1.65 10.81
C ALA A 63 -6.46 -0.74 11.62
N GLY A 64 -7.48 -1.32 12.27
CA GLY A 64 -8.35 -0.61 13.19
C GLY A 64 -7.58 -0.05 14.40
N VAL A 65 -6.74 -0.88 15.03
CA VAL A 65 -5.85 -0.45 16.12
C VAL A 65 -4.89 0.65 15.67
N HIS A 66 -4.35 0.55 14.45
CA HIS A 66 -3.48 1.57 13.88
C HIS A 66 -4.21 2.91 13.70
N ALA A 67 -5.42 2.89 13.14
CA ALA A 67 -6.23 4.08 12.91
C ALA A 67 -6.69 4.73 14.23
N THR A 68 -7.12 3.93 15.22
CA THR A 68 -7.53 4.45 16.52
C THR A 68 -6.35 5.00 17.30
N ALA A 69 -5.19 4.33 17.27
CA ALA A 69 -3.97 4.85 17.87
C ALA A 69 -3.57 6.19 17.24
N TYR A 70 -3.56 6.29 15.90
CA TYR A 70 -3.26 7.54 15.17
C TYR A 70 -4.17 8.70 15.60
N ALA A 71 -5.49 8.46 15.62
CA ALA A 71 -6.48 9.46 16.01
C ALA A 71 -6.36 9.87 17.48
N ALA A 72 -6.14 8.90 18.38
CA ALA A 72 -6.05 9.14 19.82
C ALA A 72 -4.84 10.01 20.20
N GLY A 73 -3.69 9.87 19.53
CA GLY A 73 -2.53 10.71 19.84
C GLY A 73 -2.52 12.09 19.15
N LYS A 74 -3.37 12.31 18.14
CA LYS A 74 -3.55 13.65 17.56
C LYS A 74 -4.47 14.53 18.40
N GLY A 75 -5.45 13.95 19.11
CA GLY A 75 -6.27 14.62 20.13
C GLY A 75 -7.24 15.70 19.62
N ASP A 76 -7.07 16.20 18.40
CA ASP A 76 -7.90 17.23 17.77
C ASP A 76 -8.44 16.76 16.41
N LEU A 77 -9.77 16.64 16.33
CA LEU A 77 -10.49 16.23 15.12
C LEU A 77 -10.32 17.22 13.96
N GLY A 78 -10.13 18.52 14.24
CA GLY A 78 -9.91 19.55 13.22
C GLY A 78 -8.58 19.37 12.49
N LEU A 79 -7.52 19.04 13.23
CA LEU A 79 -6.19 18.73 12.68
C LEU A 79 -6.21 17.43 11.85
N ILE A 80 -6.92 16.40 12.32
CA ILE A 80 -7.06 15.14 11.58
C ILE A 80 -7.78 15.36 10.24
N ILE A 81 -8.86 16.15 10.22
CA ILE A 81 -9.61 16.45 8.98
C ILE A 81 -8.81 17.34 8.03
N ALA A 82 -8.02 18.28 8.56
CA ALA A 82 -7.14 19.13 7.75
C ALA A 82 -6.02 18.31 7.11
N GLU A 83 -5.40 17.40 7.85
CA GLU A 83 -4.36 16.47 7.36
C GLU A 83 -4.96 15.36 6.47
N ALA A 84 -6.24 15.00 6.63
CA ALA A 84 -6.89 13.97 5.81
C ALA A 84 -6.93 14.30 4.32
N LYS A 85 -6.79 15.58 3.94
CA LYS A 85 -6.69 16.01 2.54
C LYS A 85 -5.30 15.79 1.93
N GLN A 86 -4.30 15.47 2.75
CA GLN A 86 -2.94 15.21 2.28
C GLN A 86 -2.90 13.86 1.55
N SER A 87 -2.24 13.85 0.39
CA SER A 87 -2.18 12.72 -0.54
C SER A 87 -1.67 11.41 0.09
N TRP A 88 -0.78 11.49 1.08
CA TRP A 88 -0.25 10.31 1.77
C TRP A 88 -1.19 9.72 2.83
N LEU A 89 -2.15 10.49 3.36
CA LEU A 89 -3.16 10.01 4.32
C LEU A 89 -4.42 9.49 3.63
N LEU A 90 -4.73 9.97 2.42
CA LEU A 90 -5.87 9.51 1.61
C LEU A 90 -5.83 8.00 1.34
N ALA A 91 -4.64 7.44 1.11
CA ALA A 91 -4.47 6.00 0.89
C ALA A 91 -4.90 5.17 2.11
N GLY A 92 -4.60 5.65 3.32
CA GLY A 92 -5.00 5.01 4.58
C GLY A 92 -6.52 5.03 4.79
N TRP A 93 -7.16 6.18 4.53
CA TRP A 93 -8.62 6.31 4.61
C TRP A 93 -9.35 5.46 3.56
N ALA A 94 -8.85 5.46 2.32
CA ALA A 94 -9.40 4.62 1.26
C ALA A 94 -9.30 3.13 1.62
N ALA A 95 -8.15 2.69 2.15
CA ALA A 95 -7.97 1.32 2.62
C ALA A 95 -8.96 0.98 3.74
N LEU A 96 -9.12 1.84 4.75
CA LEU A 96 -10.05 1.64 5.87
C LEU A 96 -11.51 1.51 5.39
N LEU A 97 -11.93 2.34 4.44
CA LEU A 97 -13.29 2.28 3.88
C LEU A 97 -13.53 0.99 3.08
N ILE A 98 -12.56 0.56 2.27
CA ILE A 98 -12.63 -0.71 1.54
C ILE A 98 -12.74 -1.89 2.52
N PHE A 99 -11.99 -1.82 3.61
CA PHE A 99 -11.99 -2.81 4.68
C PHE A 99 -13.30 -2.88 5.45
N LEU A 100 -13.88 -1.74 5.81
CA LEU A 100 -15.20 -1.64 6.45
C LEU A 100 -16.31 -2.18 5.54
N ALA A 101 -16.26 -1.85 4.24
CA ALA A 101 -17.18 -2.40 3.26
C ALA A 101 -17.06 -3.92 3.14
N PHE A 102 -15.84 -4.46 3.17
CA PHE A 102 -15.60 -5.91 3.13
C PHE A 102 -16.14 -6.60 4.40
N ALA A 103 -15.84 -6.06 5.58
CA ALA A 103 -16.29 -6.59 6.87
C ALA A 103 -17.84 -6.60 6.98
N ALA A 104 -18.51 -5.54 6.50
CA ALA A 104 -19.97 -5.45 6.51
C ALA A 104 -20.68 -6.48 5.60
N THR A 105 -19.95 -7.13 4.68
CA THR A 105 -20.51 -8.12 3.74
C THR A 105 -20.35 -9.58 4.19
N VAL A 106 -19.81 -9.83 5.38
CA VAL A 106 -19.54 -11.17 5.91
C VAL A 106 -20.32 -11.39 7.20
N ASP A 107 -21.64 -11.55 7.11
CA ASP A 107 -22.46 -11.94 8.27
C ASP A 107 -23.14 -13.29 8.01
N ASP A 108 -22.37 -14.36 8.24
CA ASP A 108 -22.88 -15.74 8.26
C ASP A 108 -23.75 -16.03 9.50
N ALA A 109 -23.86 -15.07 10.45
CA ALA A 109 -24.66 -15.22 11.68
C ALA A 109 -26.18 -15.25 11.41
N ALA A 110 -26.64 -14.65 10.30
CA ALA A 110 -28.05 -14.70 9.90
C ALA A 110 -28.50 -16.10 9.46
N VAL A 111 -27.60 -16.92 8.90
CA VAL A 111 -27.96 -18.21 8.27
C VAL A 111 -28.22 -19.31 9.30
N VAL A 112 -27.56 -19.27 10.47
CA VAL A 112 -27.70 -20.30 11.52
C VAL A 112 -29.02 -20.19 12.27
N LEU A 113 -29.53 -18.96 12.47
CA LEU A 113 -30.84 -18.73 13.09
C LEU A 113 -32.01 -19.10 12.14
N LEU A 114 -31.79 -19.00 10.82
CA LEU A 114 -32.77 -19.25 9.76
C LEU A 114 -32.97 -20.74 9.41
N ARG A 115 -32.18 -21.66 9.99
CA ARG A 115 -32.27 -23.10 9.73
C ARG A 115 -33.51 -23.76 10.36
N ARG A 116 -34.15 -23.12 11.34
CA ARG A 116 -35.32 -23.66 12.06
C ARG A 116 -36.67 -23.33 11.38
N CYS A 117 -36.68 -22.43 10.39
CA CYS A 117 -37.88 -22.00 9.65
C CYS A 117 -37.93 -22.50 8.19
N TRP A 118 -37.07 -23.47 7.84
CA TRP A 118 -36.81 -23.95 6.48
C TRP A 118 -38.02 -24.51 5.70
N ARG A 119 -39.17 -24.74 6.35
CA ARG A 119 -40.41 -25.11 5.64
C ARG A 119 -41.14 -23.93 4.97
N TRP A 120 -40.92 -22.70 5.44
CA TRP A 120 -41.49 -21.49 4.82
C TRP A 120 -40.60 -20.88 3.72
N LEU A 121 -39.35 -21.31 3.62
CA LEU A 121 -38.35 -20.73 2.71
C LEU A 121 -38.47 -21.22 1.25
N HIS A 122 -39.22 -22.28 0.99
CA HIS A 122 -39.43 -22.77 -0.38
C HIS A 122 -40.21 -21.78 -1.25
N HIS A 123 -40.98 -20.85 -0.66
CA HIS A 123 -41.68 -19.80 -1.41
C HIS A 123 -40.80 -18.59 -1.80
N VAL A 124 -39.56 -18.48 -1.28
CA VAL A 124 -38.64 -17.36 -1.58
C VAL A 124 -37.53 -17.78 -2.57
N GLY A 125 -37.64 -18.97 -3.18
CA GLY A 125 -36.64 -19.58 -4.06
C GLY A 125 -36.22 -18.77 -5.30
N HIS A 126 -36.95 -17.71 -5.68
CA HIS A 126 -36.56 -16.82 -6.78
C HIS A 126 -35.58 -15.71 -6.36
N ALA A 127 -35.49 -15.38 -5.07
CA ALA A 127 -34.57 -14.35 -4.58
C ALA A 127 -33.11 -14.84 -4.51
N SER A 128 -32.88 -16.13 -4.19
CA SER A 128 -31.54 -16.71 -4.11
C SER A 128 -30.88 -16.87 -5.50
N ALA A 129 -31.66 -17.14 -6.54
CA ALA A 129 -31.18 -17.19 -7.92
C ALA A 129 -30.75 -15.81 -8.44
N ALA A 130 -31.52 -14.76 -8.13
CA ALA A 130 -31.16 -13.38 -8.43
C ALA A 130 -29.90 -12.94 -7.66
N LEU A 131 -29.79 -13.31 -6.38
CA LEU A 131 -28.62 -13.00 -5.55
C LEU A 131 -27.36 -13.73 -6.05
N ALA A 132 -27.48 -14.98 -6.49
CA ALA A 132 -26.37 -15.74 -7.08
C ALA A 132 -25.91 -15.14 -8.42
N PHE A 133 -26.84 -14.60 -9.22
CA PHE A 133 -26.53 -13.91 -10.47
C PHE A 133 -25.83 -12.57 -10.21
N VAL A 134 -26.33 -11.79 -9.25
CA VAL A 134 -25.70 -10.55 -8.77
C VAL A 134 -24.32 -10.83 -8.19
N HIS A 135 -24.16 -11.88 -7.38
CA HIS A 135 -22.87 -12.32 -6.83
C HIS A 135 -21.87 -12.70 -7.94
N ARG A 136 -22.34 -13.39 -9.00
CA ARG A 136 -21.50 -13.79 -10.13
C ARG A 136 -21.13 -12.61 -11.03
N ALA A 137 -22.03 -11.63 -11.19
CA ALA A 137 -21.75 -10.38 -11.88
C ALA A 137 -20.72 -9.54 -11.11
N LEU A 138 -20.86 -9.36 -9.80
CA LEU A 138 -19.91 -8.62 -8.94
C LEU A 138 -18.48 -9.21 -8.99
N LYS A 139 -18.34 -10.54 -8.99
CA LYS A 139 -17.03 -11.20 -9.17
C LYS A 139 -16.37 -10.95 -10.53
N ARG A 140 -17.14 -10.66 -11.58
CA ARG A 140 -16.62 -10.32 -12.92
C ARG A 140 -15.99 -8.92 -12.93
N TRP A 141 -16.55 -7.98 -12.15
CA TRP A 141 -16.07 -6.60 -12.03
C TRP A 141 -14.74 -6.47 -11.28
N HIS A 142 -14.46 -7.35 -10.31
CA HIS A 142 -13.18 -7.36 -9.57
C HIS A 142 -11.96 -7.45 -10.51
N ARG A 143 -12.08 -8.14 -11.66
CA ARG A 143 -10.98 -8.26 -12.64
C ARG A 143 -10.60 -6.92 -13.27
N VAL A 144 -11.57 -6.04 -13.50
CA VAL A 144 -11.34 -4.71 -14.10
C VAL A 144 -10.69 -3.77 -13.10
N VAL A 145 -11.04 -3.90 -11.82
CA VAL A 145 -10.41 -3.16 -10.72
C VAL A 145 -8.93 -3.52 -10.57
N TYR A 146 -8.57 -4.81 -10.69
CA TYR A 146 -7.16 -5.21 -10.67
C TYR A 146 -6.37 -4.70 -11.88
N VAL A 147 -6.99 -4.68 -13.06
CA VAL A 147 -6.37 -4.08 -14.25
C VAL A 147 -6.18 -2.57 -14.05
N GLY A 148 -7.18 -1.87 -13.52
CA GLY A 148 -7.08 -0.46 -13.17
C GLY A 148 -5.99 -0.17 -12.14
N ALA A 149 -5.92 -0.95 -11.05
CA ALA A 149 -4.89 -0.82 -10.04
C ALA A 149 -3.49 -1.10 -10.60
N ALA A 150 -3.33 -2.13 -11.43
CA ALA A 150 -2.06 -2.43 -12.10
C ALA A 150 -1.65 -1.32 -13.06
N LEU A 151 -2.59 -0.75 -13.84
CA LEU A 151 -2.32 0.38 -14.73
C LEU A 151 -1.92 1.64 -13.95
N VAL A 152 -2.53 1.90 -12.79
CA VAL A 152 -2.15 3.01 -11.92
C VAL A 152 -0.76 2.81 -11.31
N VAL A 153 -0.42 1.58 -10.88
CA VAL A 153 0.92 1.25 -10.37
C VAL A 153 1.97 1.36 -11.48
N VAL A 154 1.66 0.86 -12.68
CA VAL A 154 2.55 0.98 -13.85
C VAL A 154 2.70 2.44 -14.24
N HIS A 155 1.63 3.22 -14.26
CA HIS A 155 1.68 4.66 -14.52
C HIS A 155 2.55 5.37 -13.47
N TRP A 156 2.35 5.10 -12.18
CA TRP A 156 3.16 5.66 -11.10
C TRP A 156 4.63 5.27 -11.24
N ALA A 157 4.92 4.00 -11.50
CA ALA A 157 6.28 3.50 -11.72
C ALA A 157 6.93 4.20 -12.91
N LEU A 158 6.26 4.26 -14.06
CA LEU A 158 6.76 4.95 -15.25
C LEU A 158 6.94 6.45 -15.03
N SER A 159 6.08 7.08 -14.22
CA SER A 159 6.20 8.51 -13.88
C SER A 159 7.25 8.81 -12.81
N ALA A 160 7.64 7.81 -12.01
CA ALA A 160 8.67 7.95 -10.98
C ALA A 160 10.09 7.83 -11.55
N PHE A 161 10.23 7.30 -12.78
CA PHE A 161 11.50 7.31 -13.51
C PHE A 161 11.67 8.65 -14.23
N ASP A 162 12.51 9.52 -13.68
CA ASP A 162 12.97 10.72 -14.36
C ASP A 162 14.22 10.39 -15.21
N PRO A 163 14.14 10.42 -16.56
CA PRO A 163 15.28 10.15 -17.43
C PRO A 163 16.43 11.13 -17.22
N LEU A 164 16.14 12.36 -16.78
CA LEU A 164 17.14 13.38 -16.53
C LEU A 164 18.02 12.99 -15.33
N THR A 165 17.40 12.54 -14.24
CA THR A 165 18.10 12.06 -13.05
C THR A 165 19.04 10.88 -13.35
N LEU A 166 18.61 9.94 -14.20
CA LEU A 166 19.45 8.82 -14.66
C LEU A 166 20.68 9.29 -15.43
N GLN A 167 20.51 10.25 -16.35
CA GLN A 167 21.63 10.81 -17.11
C GLN A 167 22.61 11.53 -16.19
N VAL A 168 22.11 12.30 -15.22
CA VAL A 168 22.96 12.98 -14.23
C VAL A 168 23.72 11.99 -13.36
N GLN A 169 23.07 10.93 -12.84
CA GLN A 169 23.76 9.88 -12.07
C GLN A 169 24.85 9.18 -12.90
N THR A 170 24.56 8.91 -14.17
CA THR A 170 25.53 8.30 -15.10
C THR A 170 26.72 9.24 -15.34
N ALA A 171 26.46 10.53 -15.57
CA ALA A 171 27.51 11.53 -15.75
C ALA A 171 28.36 11.67 -14.48
N LEU A 172 27.75 11.84 -13.31
CA LEU A 172 28.46 11.92 -12.03
C LEU A 172 29.28 10.68 -11.73
N GLN A 173 28.82 9.50 -12.15
CA GLN A 173 29.60 8.26 -12.05
C GLN A 173 30.78 8.25 -13.02
N ALA A 174 30.59 8.70 -14.26
CA ALA A 174 31.67 8.82 -15.24
C ALA A 174 32.75 9.82 -14.79
N TYR A 175 32.36 10.91 -14.12
CA TYR A 175 33.28 11.87 -13.49
C TYR A 175 33.87 11.38 -12.15
N GLY A 176 33.45 10.22 -11.64
CA GLY A 176 33.98 9.62 -10.41
C GLY A 176 33.39 10.16 -9.11
N TYR A 177 32.36 11.02 -9.16
CA TYR A 177 31.69 11.57 -7.99
C TYR A 177 30.65 10.63 -7.38
N TYR A 178 30.10 9.70 -8.18
CA TYR A 178 29.01 8.81 -7.77
C TYR A 178 29.36 7.32 -7.95
N SER A 179 29.26 6.54 -6.87
CA SER A 179 29.53 5.10 -6.86
C SER A 179 28.30 4.23 -6.56
N GLY A 180 27.12 4.85 -6.46
CA GLY A 180 25.87 4.15 -6.17
C GLY A 180 25.22 3.54 -7.42
N PRO A 181 24.07 2.85 -7.24
CA PRO A 181 23.28 2.34 -8.36
C PRO A 181 22.67 3.49 -9.18
N ILE A 182 22.72 3.39 -10.51
CA ILE A 182 22.02 4.30 -11.41
C ILE A 182 20.56 3.85 -11.50
N ASP A 183 19.73 4.41 -10.62
CA ASP A 183 18.33 4.01 -10.42
C ASP A 183 17.30 5.12 -10.74
N GLY A 184 17.77 6.34 -11.04
CA GLY A 184 16.92 7.49 -11.34
C GLY A 184 16.32 8.14 -10.10
N ILE A 185 16.78 7.78 -8.90
CA ILE A 185 16.27 8.28 -7.63
C ILE A 185 17.34 9.14 -6.94
N ILE A 186 16.99 10.38 -6.60
CA ILE A 186 17.87 11.27 -5.81
C ILE A 186 17.84 10.87 -4.33
N GLY A 187 18.65 9.86 -3.99
CA GLY A 187 18.95 9.45 -2.61
C GLY A 187 20.06 10.29 -1.95
N SER A 188 20.42 9.97 -0.71
CA SER A 188 21.49 10.66 0.03
C SER A 188 22.82 10.64 -0.70
N GLN A 189 23.21 9.50 -1.27
CA GLN A 189 24.46 9.35 -2.02
C GLN A 189 24.50 10.25 -3.27
N SER A 190 23.37 10.39 -3.98
CA SER A 190 23.27 11.24 -5.17
C SER A 190 23.39 12.72 -4.79
N LYS A 191 22.79 13.13 -3.67
CA LYS A 191 22.90 14.50 -3.13
C LYS A 191 24.34 14.83 -2.72
N ASP A 192 25.01 13.91 -2.03
CA ASP A 192 26.40 14.10 -1.62
C ASP A 192 27.33 14.18 -2.84
N ALA A 193 27.10 13.35 -3.86
CA ALA A 193 27.85 13.41 -5.12
C ALA A 193 27.62 14.74 -5.86
N LEU A 194 26.36 15.19 -5.94
CA LEU A 194 26.01 16.50 -6.51
C LEU A 194 26.65 17.65 -5.75
N ALA A 195 26.66 17.61 -4.42
CA ALA A 195 27.26 18.65 -3.61
C ALA A 195 28.77 18.74 -3.82
N ARG A 196 29.47 17.60 -3.94
CA ARG A 196 30.90 17.55 -4.26
C ARG A 196 31.19 18.05 -5.67
N PHE A 197 30.40 17.61 -6.64
CA PHE A 197 30.51 18.08 -8.02
C PHE A 197 30.33 19.60 -8.10
N GLN A 198 29.28 20.14 -7.47
CA GLN A 198 29.02 21.57 -7.42
C GLN A 198 30.17 22.33 -6.76
N HIS A 199 30.69 21.82 -5.63
CA HIS A 199 31.81 22.42 -4.93
C HIS A 199 33.06 22.49 -5.83
N ASP A 200 33.42 21.39 -6.47
CA ASP A 200 34.63 21.30 -7.29
C ASP A 200 34.55 22.12 -8.58
N HIS A 201 33.34 22.26 -9.14
CA HIS A 201 33.05 23.10 -10.29
C HIS A 201 32.72 24.56 -9.92
N GLN A 202 32.90 24.96 -8.65
CA GLN A 202 32.64 26.32 -8.14
C GLN A 202 31.20 26.81 -8.35
N LEU A 203 30.26 25.87 -8.38
CA LEU A 203 28.82 26.12 -8.46
C LEU A 203 28.21 26.27 -7.06
N PRO A 204 27.04 26.92 -6.93
CA PRO A 204 26.29 26.93 -5.68
C PRO A 204 25.98 25.50 -5.18
N VAL A 205 26.52 25.16 -4.00
CA VAL A 205 26.34 23.84 -3.39
C VAL A 205 24.93 23.70 -2.84
N THR A 206 24.07 23.04 -3.59
CA THR A 206 22.65 22.79 -3.26
C THR A 206 22.37 21.30 -3.04
N GLY A 207 23.22 20.41 -3.57
CA GLY A 207 23.01 18.97 -3.53
C GLY A 207 21.81 18.50 -4.36
N THR A 208 21.30 19.36 -5.26
CA THR A 208 20.19 19.07 -6.16
C THR A 208 20.61 19.29 -7.61
N ILE A 209 19.87 18.72 -8.56
CA ILE A 209 20.09 18.97 -9.99
C ILE A 209 19.68 20.42 -10.29
N THR A 210 20.63 21.27 -10.64
CA THR A 210 20.39 22.66 -11.07
C THR A 210 20.73 22.82 -12.55
N PRO A 211 20.23 23.86 -13.24
CA PRO A 211 20.56 24.11 -14.64
C PRO A 211 22.07 24.21 -14.89
N GLU A 212 22.82 24.79 -13.94
CA GLU A 212 24.28 24.92 -14.03
C GLU A 212 24.98 23.57 -13.95
N VAL A 213 24.45 22.64 -13.15
CA VAL A 213 24.95 21.26 -13.12
C VAL A 213 24.70 20.58 -14.45
N LEU A 214 23.50 20.72 -15.03
CA LEU A 214 23.14 20.13 -16.32
C LEU A 214 24.03 20.64 -17.47
N ASP A 215 24.29 21.94 -17.49
CA ASP A 215 25.21 22.56 -18.46
C ASP A 215 26.65 22.03 -18.27
N ALA A 216 27.13 21.97 -17.03
CA ALA A 216 28.47 21.48 -16.72
C ALA A 216 28.70 20.01 -17.08
N VAL A 217 27.67 19.16 -16.99
CA VAL A 217 27.74 17.75 -17.42
C VAL A 217 27.33 17.54 -18.88
N GLY A 218 26.97 18.60 -19.61
CA GLY A 218 26.62 18.56 -21.03
C GLY A 218 25.28 17.89 -21.35
N ILE A 219 24.34 17.87 -20.39
CA ILE A 219 22.99 17.32 -20.59
C ILE A 219 22.03 18.45 -20.94
N VAL A 220 21.50 18.42 -22.17
CA VAL A 220 20.43 19.34 -22.59
C VAL A 220 19.08 18.74 -22.16
N PRO A 221 18.31 19.41 -21.29
CA PRO A 221 16.96 18.96 -20.96
C PRO A 221 16.08 19.09 -22.22
N ASN A 222 15.52 17.97 -22.67
CA ASN A 222 14.57 17.90 -23.80
C ASN A 222 13.14 18.21 -23.34
#